data_AF-A0A356QCU9-F1
#
_entry.id   AF-A0A356QCU9-F1
#
_cell.length_a   1.000
_cell.length_b   1.000
_cell.length_c   1.000
_cell.angle_alpha   90.00
_cell.angle_beta   90.00
_cell.angle_gamma   90.00
#
_symmetry.space_group_name_H-M   'P 1'
#
loop_
_entity.id
_entity.type
_entity.pdbx_description
1 polymer ?
#
loop_
_entity_poly.entity_id
_entity_poly.type
_entity_poly.pdbx_seq_one_letter_code
_entity_poly.pdbx_strand_id
1 'polypeptide(L)'
;LGHHPDYPVNHNWGNLVEELLSYLPDTDEPLLGVGHSLGGTLMAMAADKQPERFRGVIMLDPPLMLGPDAWAMKAAKRFGFMDRITPAGKTKGRRTVWPSREAMATSLRRRGLFRRFTPEALNDYIEAGTRLLDDGSAELTF
;
A
#
# COMPACT_ATOMS: atom_id res chain seq x y z
N LEU A 1 -3.63 0.19 -7.79
CA LEU A 1 -3.67 -1.07 -7.01
C LEU A 1 -4.69 -0.96 -5.89
N GLY A 2 -5.74 -1.78 -5.94
CA GLY A 2 -6.74 -1.94 -4.89
C GLY A 2 -7.95 -1.01 -4.98
N HIS A 3 -8.02 -0.18 -6.02
CA HIS A 3 -9.15 0.71 -6.29
C HIS A 3 -9.82 0.44 -7.64
N HIS A 4 -9.25 -0.46 -8.46
CA HIS A 4 -9.81 -0.81 -9.76
C HIS A 4 -10.97 -1.80 -9.59
N PRO A 5 -12.18 -1.54 -10.14
CA PRO A 5 -13.37 -2.37 -9.91
C PRO A 5 -13.20 -3.81 -10.40
N ASP A 6 -12.44 -4.02 -11.48
CA ASP A 6 -12.19 -5.37 -12.04
C ASP A 6 -11.21 -6.21 -11.19
N TYR A 7 -10.50 -5.59 -10.24
CA TYR A 7 -9.53 -6.25 -9.37
C TYR A 7 -9.86 -6.01 -7.89
N PRO A 8 -11.04 -6.46 -7.41
CA PRO A 8 -11.43 -6.22 -6.03
C PRO A 8 -10.47 -6.91 -5.07
N VAL A 9 -10.12 -6.24 -3.96
CA VAL A 9 -9.19 -6.81 -2.96
C VAL A 9 -9.74 -8.12 -2.40
N ASN A 10 -9.03 -9.22 -2.65
CA ASN A 10 -9.41 -10.55 -2.19
C ASN A 10 -8.46 -11.08 -1.11
N HIS A 11 -8.81 -12.23 -0.53
CA HIS A 11 -7.91 -12.94 0.36
C HIS A 11 -6.61 -13.31 -0.35
N ASN A 12 -5.49 -13.12 0.35
CA ASN A 12 -4.13 -13.35 -0.15
C ASN A 12 -3.73 -12.47 -1.35
N TRP A 13 -4.47 -11.40 -1.65
CA TRP A 13 -4.09 -10.35 -2.60
C TRP A 13 -3.89 -10.79 -4.07
N GLY A 14 -4.40 -11.96 -4.46
CA GLY A 14 -4.26 -12.45 -5.84
C GLY A 14 -4.78 -11.47 -6.89
N ASN A 15 -5.90 -10.79 -6.62
CA ASN A 15 -6.42 -9.79 -7.57
C ASN A 15 -5.52 -8.56 -7.70
N LEU A 16 -4.80 -8.18 -6.64
CA LEU A 16 -3.81 -7.10 -6.69
C LEU A 16 -2.57 -7.49 -7.49
N VAL A 17 -2.24 -8.79 -7.50
CA VAL A 17 -1.17 -9.32 -8.37
C VAL A 17 -1.59 -9.24 -9.83
N GLU A 18 -2.84 -9.61 -10.16
CA GLU A 18 -3.36 -9.45 -11.52
C GLU A 18 -3.40 -7.98 -11.96
N GLU A 19 -3.86 -7.08 -11.09
CA GLU A 19 -3.87 -5.64 -11.36
C GLU A 19 -2.44 -5.10 -11.54
N LEU A 20 -1.48 -5.58 -10.75
CA LEU A 20 -0.08 -5.21 -10.92
C LEU A 20 0.44 -5.68 -12.30
N LEU A 21 0.20 -6.94 -12.64
CA LEU A 21 0.65 -7.53 -13.90
C LEU A 21 0.03 -6.84 -15.13
N SER A 22 -1.21 -6.35 -15.02
CA SER A 22 -1.89 -5.66 -16.12
C SER A 22 -1.35 -4.26 -16.41
N TYR A 23 -0.68 -3.62 -15.44
CA TYR A 23 0.02 -2.35 -15.65
C TYR A 23 1.46 -2.52 -16.13
N LEU A 24 2.03 -3.73 -16.06
CA LEU A 24 3.39 -3.94 -16.52
C LEU A 24 3.44 -3.90 -18.05
N PRO A 25 4.37 -3.13 -18.66
CA PRO A 25 4.48 -3.05 -20.10
C PRO A 25 4.90 -4.39 -20.71
N ASP A 26 4.49 -4.64 -21.95
CA ASP A 26 5.07 -5.71 -22.76
C ASP A 26 6.46 -5.27 -23.22
N THR A 27 7.48 -6.01 -22.78
CA THR A 27 8.88 -5.72 -23.07
C THR A 27 9.57 -6.98 -23.58
N ASP A 28 10.49 -6.82 -24.52
CA ASP A 28 11.29 -7.94 -25.06
C ASP A 28 12.28 -8.50 -24.02
N GLU A 29 12.66 -7.67 -23.04
CA GLU A 29 13.51 -8.08 -21.92
C GLU A 29 12.70 -8.18 -20.60
N PRO A 30 13.04 -9.13 -19.71
CA PRO A 30 12.40 -9.21 -18.40
C PRO A 30 12.74 -8.00 -17.51
N LEU A 31 11.80 -7.61 -16.65
CA LEU A 31 11.86 -6.43 -15.80
C LEU A 31 12.56 -6.71 -14.45
N LEU A 32 13.13 -5.67 -13.83
CA LEU A 32 13.55 -5.73 -12.43
C LEU A 32 12.44 -5.15 -11.55
N GLY A 33 11.77 -5.99 -10.78
CA GLY A 33 10.72 -5.55 -9.86
C GLY A 33 11.32 -4.88 -8.61
N VAL A 34 10.78 -3.75 -8.20
CA VAL A 34 11.17 -3.09 -6.94
C VAL A 34 9.90 -2.75 -6.16
N GLY A 35 9.84 -3.15 -4.90
CA GLY A 35 8.66 -2.90 -4.08
C GLY A 35 8.98 -2.78 -2.60
N HIS A 36 8.32 -1.83 -1.94
CA HIS A 36 8.38 -1.66 -0.49
C HIS A 36 7.15 -2.26 0.19
N SER A 37 7.35 -2.90 1.35
CA SER A 37 6.29 -3.49 2.17
C SER A 37 5.35 -4.39 1.35
N LEU A 38 4.04 -4.13 1.34
CA LEU A 38 3.06 -4.86 0.51
C LEU A 38 3.46 -4.87 -0.97
N GLY A 39 3.98 -3.77 -1.51
CA GLY A 39 4.42 -3.72 -2.90
C GLY A 39 5.56 -4.70 -3.19
N GLY A 40 6.47 -4.92 -2.22
CA GLY A 40 7.51 -5.94 -2.33
C GLY A 40 6.93 -7.35 -2.37
N THR A 41 5.94 -7.63 -1.52
CA THR A 41 5.21 -8.92 -1.53
C THR A 41 4.48 -9.14 -2.85
N LEU A 42 3.77 -8.13 -3.36
CA LEU A 42 3.06 -8.23 -4.65
C LEU A 42 4.03 -8.44 -5.82
N MET A 43 5.19 -7.76 -5.83
CA MET A 43 6.22 -7.98 -6.84
C MET A 43 6.77 -9.40 -6.81
N ALA A 44 7.02 -9.96 -5.62
CA ALA A 44 7.47 -11.34 -5.48
C ALA A 44 6.41 -12.35 -5.98
N MET A 45 5.13 -12.13 -5.65
CA MET A 45 4.04 -12.96 -6.15
C MET A 45 3.84 -12.83 -7.66
N ALA A 46 4.01 -11.63 -8.22
CA ALA A 46 3.95 -11.40 -9.66
C ALA A 46 5.09 -12.13 -10.40
N ALA A 47 6.31 -12.09 -9.85
CA ALA A 47 7.46 -12.81 -10.39
C ALA A 47 7.32 -14.33 -10.28
N ASP A 48 6.69 -14.85 -9.22
CA ASP A 48 6.34 -16.27 -9.11
C ASP A 48 5.32 -16.70 -10.17
N LYS A 49 4.36 -15.81 -10.48
CA LYS A 49 3.29 -16.08 -11.45
C LYS A 49 3.75 -15.99 -12.92
N GLN A 50 4.60 -15.03 -13.26
CA GLN A 50 5.11 -14.78 -14.62
C GLN A 50 6.64 -14.64 -14.61
N PRO A 51 7.39 -15.71 -14.26
CA PRO A 51 8.84 -15.65 -14.05
C PRO A 51 9.61 -15.18 -15.30
N GLU A 52 9.10 -15.44 -16.50
CA GLU A 52 9.66 -14.98 -17.77
C GLU A 52 9.68 -13.45 -17.91
N ARG A 53 8.81 -12.75 -17.19
CA ARG A 53 8.73 -11.28 -17.21
C ARG A 53 9.63 -10.59 -16.20
N PHE A 54 10.31 -11.33 -15.33
CA PHE A 54 11.15 -10.73 -14.28
C PHE A 54 12.58 -11.29 -14.29
N ARG A 55 13.57 -10.39 -14.29
CA ARG A 55 14.98 -10.75 -13.99
C ARG A 55 15.22 -10.94 -12.50
N GLY A 56 14.36 -10.37 -11.66
CA GLY A 56 14.46 -10.45 -10.21
C GLY A 56 13.58 -9.43 -9.51
N VAL A 57 13.56 -9.49 -8.18
CA VAL A 57 12.78 -8.59 -7.33
C VAL A 57 13.64 -8.06 -6.19
N ILE A 58 13.65 -6.74 -6.01
CA ILE A 58 14.22 -6.05 -4.84
C ILE A 58 13.07 -5.69 -3.91
N MET A 59 13.08 -6.28 -2.72
CA MET A 59 12.04 -6.09 -1.70
C MET A 59 12.59 -5.24 -0.56
N LEU A 60 11.95 -4.11 -0.28
CA LEU A 60 12.30 -3.21 0.82
C LEU A 60 11.34 -3.45 1.99
N ASP A 61 11.85 -4.01 3.09
CA ASP A 61 11.08 -4.34 4.30
C ASP A 61 9.75 -5.06 4.01
N PRO A 62 9.77 -6.17 3.25
CA PRO A 62 8.52 -6.85 2.93
C PRO A 62 7.95 -7.51 4.20
N PRO A 63 6.63 -7.45 4.44
CA PRO A 63 5.99 -8.17 5.52
C PRO A 63 5.89 -9.66 5.14
N LEU A 64 7.04 -10.30 4.98
CA LEU A 64 7.13 -11.73 4.73
C LEU A 64 6.82 -12.45 6.03
N MET A 65 5.55 -12.86 6.18
CA MET A 65 5.16 -13.82 7.20
C MET A 65 5.64 -15.21 6.75
N LEU A 66 6.89 -15.54 7.04
CA LEU A 66 7.50 -16.83 6.77
C LEU A 66 7.59 -17.65 8.06
N GLY A 67 7.30 -18.95 7.97
CA GLY A 67 7.51 -19.89 9.08
C GLY A 67 6.38 -19.95 10.12
N PRO A 68 6.68 -20.22 11.41
CA PRO A 68 5.69 -20.49 12.45
C PRO A 68 4.68 -19.35 12.66
N ASP A 69 5.10 -18.10 12.43
CA ASP A 69 4.27 -16.91 12.58
C ASP A 69 3.13 -16.86 11.54
N ALA A 70 3.36 -17.41 10.35
CA ALA A 70 2.33 -17.55 9.32
C ALA A 70 1.25 -18.57 9.74
N TRP A 71 1.66 -19.67 10.39
CA TRP A 71 0.75 -20.67 10.93
C TRP A 71 -0.06 -20.12 12.11
N ALA A 72 0.57 -19.37 13.01
CA ALA A 72 -0.10 -18.70 14.12
C ALA A 72 -1.14 -17.67 13.62
N MET A 73 -0.80 -16.87 12.60
CA MET A 73 -1.73 -15.92 11.98
C MET A 73 -2.85 -16.63 11.20
N LYS A 74 -2.57 -17.73 10.50
CA LYS A 74 -3.58 -18.54 9.80
C LYS A 74 -4.55 -19.19 10.79
N ALA A 75 -4.05 -19.66 11.94
CA ALA A 75 -4.88 -20.14 13.04
C ALA A 75 -5.71 -19.00 13.66
N ALA A 76 -5.10 -17.86 13.97
CA ALA A 76 -5.82 -16.69 14.51
C ALA A 76 -6.94 -16.18 13.59
N LYS A 77 -6.71 -16.20 12.27
CA LYS A 77 -7.71 -15.86 11.25
C LYS A 77 -8.84 -16.90 11.15
N ARG A 78 -8.54 -18.19 11.37
CA ARG A 78 -9.51 -19.31 11.39
C ARG A 78 -10.37 -19.34 12.66
N PHE A 79 -9.85 -18.88 13.79
CA PHE A 79 -10.54 -18.87 15.09
C PHE A 79 -11.25 -17.55 15.43
N GLY A 80 -11.40 -16.61 14.47
CA GLY A 80 -12.27 -15.45 14.64
C GLY A 80 -11.74 -14.34 15.57
N PHE A 81 -10.46 -14.35 15.94
CA PHE A 81 -9.84 -13.25 16.70
C PHE A 81 -9.55 -11.99 15.86
N MET A 82 -10.28 -11.79 14.76
CA MET A 82 -10.11 -10.60 13.90
C MET A 82 -10.57 -9.31 14.60
N ASP A 83 -11.54 -9.36 15.51
CA ASP A 83 -12.08 -8.12 16.11
C ASP A 83 -11.18 -7.48 17.17
N ARG A 84 -10.18 -8.21 17.70
CA ARG A 84 -9.32 -7.70 18.78
C ARG A 84 -7.91 -7.29 18.33
N ILE A 85 -7.55 -7.61 17.08
CA ILE A 85 -6.22 -7.32 16.49
C ILE A 85 -6.33 -6.65 15.11
N THR A 86 -7.53 -6.40 14.56
CA THR A 86 -7.65 -5.57 13.36
C THR A 86 -7.41 -4.09 13.70
N PRO A 87 -6.50 -3.39 13.01
CA PRO A 87 -6.36 -1.95 13.13
C PRO A 87 -7.58 -1.17 12.61
N ALA A 88 -8.63 -1.85 12.15
CA ALA A 88 -9.88 -1.26 11.68
C ALA A 88 -10.52 -0.31 12.72
N GLY A 89 -10.33 -0.57 14.02
CA GLY A 89 -10.75 0.34 15.09
C GLY A 89 -9.94 1.64 15.21
N LYS A 90 -8.67 1.67 14.76
CA LYS A 90 -7.78 2.85 14.83
C LYS A 90 -7.88 3.78 13.61
N THR A 91 -8.73 3.44 12.64
CA THR A 91 -8.94 4.22 11.42
C THR A 91 -10.30 4.93 11.42
N LYS A 92 -11.29 4.41 12.18
CA LYS A 92 -12.55 5.12 12.47
C LYS A 92 -12.24 6.42 13.21
N GLY A 93 -12.39 7.56 12.55
CA GLY A 93 -12.15 8.89 13.12
C GLY A 93 -10.78 9.50 12.80
N ARG A 94 -9.98 8.88 11.91
CA ARG A 94 -8.83 9.60 11.35
C ARG A 94 -9.36 10.76 10.52
N ARG A 95 -8.87 11.96 10.84
CA ARG A 95 -9.08 13.17 10.04
C ARG A 95 -8.84 12.85 8.57
N THR A 96 -9.82 13.13 7.72
CA THR A 96 -9.74 13.00 6.26
C THR A 96 -9.71 14.35 5.57
N VAL A 97 -10.04 15.44 6.27
CA VAL A 97 -10.09 16.81 5.74
C VAL A 97 -9.27 17.77 6.59
N TRP A 98 -8.48 18.63 5.95
CA TRP A 98 -7.68 19.69 6.56
C TRP A 98 -8.03 21.05 5.93
N PRO A 99 -7.94 22.17 6.68
CA PRO A 99 -8.22 23.51 6.16
C PRO A 99 -7.40 23.91 4.93
N SER A 100 -6.23 23.29 4.75
CA SER A 100 -5.38 23.47 3.57
C SER A 100 -4.33 22.36 3.48
N ARG A 101 -3.62 22.26 2.35
CA ARG A 101 -2.49 21.34 2.18
C ARG A 101 -1.33 21.67 3.14
N GLU A 102 -1.11 22.94 3.46
CA GLU A 102 -0.09 23.38 4.43
C GLU A 102 -0.44 22.93 5.85
N ALA A 103 -1.73 23.02 6.21
CA ALA A 103 -2.22 22.53 7.50
C ALA A 103 -2.07 21.00 7.59
N MET A 104 -2.27 20.29 6.48
CA MET A 104 -2.00 18.86 6.40
C MET A 104 -0.51 18.55 6.54
N ALA A 105 0.37 19.23 5.82
CA ALA A 105 1.82 19.05 5.91
C ALA A 105 2.33 19.22 7.34
N THR A 106 1.88 20.29 8.02
CA THR A 106 2.21 20.55 9.43
C THR A 106 1.74 19.42 10.35
N SER A 107 0.53 18.89 10.09
CA SER A 107 -0.02 17.76 10.85
C SER A 107 0.75 16.46 10.60
N LEU A 108 1.11 16.16 9.35
CA LEU A 108 1.82 14.94 8.98
C LEU A 108 3.24 14.91 9.55
N ARG A 109 3.97 16.04 9.52
CA ARG A 109 5.35 16.12 10.07
C ARG A 109 5.46 15.72 11.54
N ARG A 110 4.38 15.87 12.31
CA ARG A 110 4.33 15.46 13.73
C ARG A 110 4.20 13.94 13.91
N ARG A 111 3.86 13.19 12.85
CA ARG A 111 3.72 11.74 12.87
C ARG A 111 5.05 11.09 12.53
N GLY A 112 5.41 10.03 13.27
CA GLY A 112 6.70 9.36 13.12
C GLY A 112 7.03 8.92 11.69
N LEU A 113 6.04 8.44 10.94
CA LEU A 113 6.20 7.98 9.56
C LEU A 113 6.70 9.09 8.60
N PHE A 114 6.13 10.28 8.71
CA PHE A 114 6.42 11.40 7.79
C PHE A 114 7.51 12.32 8.32
N ARG A 115 7.94 12.15 9.58
CA ARG A 115 8.93 13.04 10.23
C ARG A 115 10.26 13.11 9.48
N ARG A 116 10.63 12.04 8.77
CA ARG A 116 11.88 11.93 8.03
C ARG A 116 11.73 12.13 6.52
N PHE A 117 10.52 12.42 6.03
CA PHE A 117 10.34 12.75 4.63
C PHE A 117 11.07 14.05 4.32
N THR A 118 11.70 14.14 3.15
CA THR A 118 12.16 15.43 2.65
C THR A 118 10.94 16.34 2.40
N PRO A 119 11.11 17.67 2.38
CA PRO A 119 10.02 18.58 2.04
C PRO A 119 9.33 18.22 0.72
N GLU A 120 10.10 17.81 -0.29
CA GLU A 120 9.63 17.43 -1.62
C GLU A 120 8.78 16.17 -1.55
N ALA A 121 9.29 15.09 -0.94
CA ALA A 121 8.55 13.83 -0.82
C ALA A 121 7.24 13.97 -0.02
N LEU A 122 7.22 14.85 0.99
CA LEU A 122 6.00 15.14 1.73
C LEU A 122 4.99 15.92 0.88
N ASN A 123 5.45 16.88 0.08
CA ASN A 123 4.60 17.64 -0.81
C ASN A 123 4.02 16.74 -1.90
N ASP A 124 4.83 15.90 -2.54
CA ASP A 124 4.39 14.93 -3.54
C ASP A 124 3.34 13.97 -2.96
N TYR A 125 3.57 13.49 -1.73
CA TYR A 125 2.61 12.63 -1.01
C TYR A 125 1.26 13.32 -0.78
N ILE A 126 1.27 14.60 -0.38
CA ILE A 126 0.05 15.37 -0.14
C ILE A 126 -0.65 15.68 -1.46
N GLU A 127 0.09 16.08 -2.48
CA GLU A 127 -0.46 16.44 -3.78
C GLU A 127 -1.12 15.25 -4.47
N ALA A 128 -0.44 14.10 -4.49
CA ALA A 128 -0.98 12.87 -5.07
C ALA A 128 -2.10 12.25 -4.23
N GLY A 129 -2.08 12.45 -2.90
CA GLY A 129 -3.03 11.85 -1.96
C GLY A 129 -4.22 12.73 -1.58
N THR A 130 -4.34 13.96 -2.10
CA THR A 130 -5.44 14.88 -1.76
C THR A 130 -6.00 15.64 -2.94
N ARG A 131 -7.30 15.94 -2.85
CA ARG A 131 -7.97 16.94 -3.69
C ARG A 131 -8.31 18.18 -2.87
N LEU A 132 -8.35 19.33 -3.52
CA LEU A 132 -8.88 20.56 -2.93
C LEU A 132 -10.40 20.60 -3.12
N LEU A 133 -11.12 21.05 -2.09
CA LEU A 133 -12.53 21.37 -2.14
C LEU A 133 -12.73 22.86 -2.47
N ASP A 134 -13.97 23.25 -2.79
CA ASP A 134 -14.31 24.62 -3.19
C ASP A 134 -13.99 25.68 -2.12
N ASP A 135 -13.97 25.28 -0.85
CA ASP A 135 -13.62 26.14 0.29
C ASP A 135 -12.09 26.23 0.55
N GLY A 136 -11.27 25.61 -0.30
CA GLY A 136 -9.82 25.55 -0.18
C GLY A 136 -9.29 24.48 0.77
N SER A 137 -10.18 23.69 1.40
CA SER A 137 -9.78 22.57 2.25
C SER A 137 -9.22 21.40 1.43
N ALA A 138 -8.29 20.65 2.02
CA ALA A 138 -7.68 19.47 1.42
C ALA A 138 -8.31 18.20 2.00
N GLU A 139 -8.90 17.39 1.12
CA GLU A 139 -9.48 16.10 1.45
C GLU A 139 -8.61 14.97 0.89
N LEU A 140 -8.34 13.95 1.72
CA LEU A 140 -7.66 12.74 1.29
C LEU A 140 -8.50 11.97 0.26
N THR A 141 -7.87 11.62 -0.86
CA THR A 141 -8.49 10.83 -1.93
C THR A 141 -8.16 9.35 -1.73
N PHE A 142 -9.17 8.54 -1.43
CA PHE A 142 -9.09 7.06 -1.42
C PHE A 142 -10.38 6.45 -1.95
#